data_AF-A0A841FF73-F1
#
_entry.id   AF-A0A841FF73-F1
#
_cell.length_a   1.000
_cell.length_b   1.000
_cell.length_c   1.000
_cell.angle_alpha   90.00
_cell.angle_beta   90.00
_cell.angle_gamma   90.00
#
_symmetry.space_group_name_H-M   'P 1'
#
loop_
_entity.id
_entity.type
_entity.pdbx_description
1 polymer ?
#
loop_
_entity_poly.entity_id
_entity_poly.type
_entity_poly.pdbx_seq_one_letter_code
_entity_poly.pdbx_strand_id
1 'polypeptide(L)'
;MPRSRTRSDYSPQEPPPLEAPPQVVEVVAWQIASRTWCTHLPDALLGVQCDSCGEQWPCDAWYVADDVITDCLDDSRAPRRTEVDASLTVP
;
A
#
# COMPACT_ATOMS: atom_id res chain seq x y z
N MET A 1 9.32 12.11 13.57
CA MET A 1 10.15 10.89 13.44
C MET A 1 9.89 10.32 12.07
N PRO A 2 10.90 10.01 11.23
CA PRO A 2 10.62 9.27 10.01
C PRO A 2 10.09 7.91 10.45
N ARG A 3 8.85 7.58 10.08
CA ARG A 3 8.32 6.23 10.24
C ARG A 3 9.34 5.31 9.56
N SER A 4 9.81 4.29 10.25
CA SER A 4 10.51 3.19 9.60
C SER A 4 9.53 2.67 8.55
N ARG A 5 9.72 3.05 7.28
CA ARG A 5 8.85 2.62 6.18
C ARG A 5 9.05 1.12 6.04
N THR A 6 8.19 0.36 6.71
CA THR A 6 8.05 -1.07 6.44
C THR A 6 7.54 -1.15 5.00
N ARG A 7 8.40 -1.61 4.09
CA ARG A 7 7.97 -1.84 2.71
C ARG A 7 6.90 -2.92 2.68
N SER A 8 6.05 -2.88 1.67
CA SER A 8 5.15 -3.99 1.42
C SER A 8 5.95 -5.26 1.10
N ASP A 9 5.38 -6.44 1.33
CA ASP A 9 6.04 -7.73 1.02
C ASP A 9 6.10 -8.02 -0.50
N TYR A 10 5.59 -7.11 -1.34
CA TYR A 10 5.55 -7.29 -2.79
C TYR A 10 6.88 -6.96 -3.47
N SER A 11 7.14 -7.64 -4.59
CA SER A 11 8.36 -7.47 -5.39
C SER A 11 8.02 -7.34 -6.86
N PRO A 12 8.91 -6.79 -7.72
CA PRO A 12 8.61 -6.67 -9.15
C PRO A 12 8.23 -8.00 -9.83
N GLN A 13 8.74 -9.12 -9.32
CA GLN A 13 8.43 -10.48 -9.79
C GLN A 13 7.10 -10.98 -9.24
N GLU A 14 6.69 -10.51 -8.07
CA GLU A 14 5.46 -10.86 -7.38
C GLU A 14 4.73 -9.57 -6.97
N PRO A 15 4.12 -8.87 -7.95
CA PRO A 15 3.48 -7.57 -7.71
C PRO A 15 2.21 -7.72 -6.86
N PRO A 16 1.74 -6.63 -6.23
CA PRO A 16 0.45 -6.63 -5.56
C PRO A 16 -0.68 -6.95 -6.54
N PRO A 17 -1.68 -7.76 -6.14
CA PRO A 17 -2.85 -7.99 -6.98
C PRO A 17 -3.61 -6.68 -7.21
N LEU A 18 -4.15 -6.51 -8.41
CA LEU A 18 -4.94 -5.32 -8.76
C LEU A 18 -6.30 -5.31 -8.06
N GLU A 19 -6.86 -6.49 -7.80
CA GLU A 19 -8.04 -6.65 -6.95
C GLU A 19 -7.60 -6.70 -5.48
N ALA A 20 -8.35 -6.00 -4.62
CA ALA A 20 -8.08 -5.96 -3.20
C ALA A 20 -8.29 -7.34 -2.57
N PRO A 21 -7.32 -7.86 -1.79
CA PRO A 21 -7.53 -9.06 -0.99
C PRO A 21 -8.74 -8.91 -0.06
N PRO A 22 -9.44 -10.00 0.29
CA PRO A 22 -10.67 -9.93 1.09
C PRO A 22 -10.54 -9.24 2.46
N GLN A 23 -9.33 -9.24 3.04
CA GLN A 23 -9.04 -8.58 4.31
C GLN A 23 -8.95 -7.05 4.20
N VAL A 24 -8.73 -6.51 3.00
CA VAL A 24 -8.54 -5.07 2.78
C VAL A 24 -9.88 -4.34 2.74
N VAL A 25 -10.05 -3.41 3.67
CA VAL A 25 -11.27 -2.58 3.79
C VAL A 25 -11.23 -1.41 2.80
N GLU A 26 -10.08 -0.75 2.67
CA GLU A 26 -9.88 0.41 1.79
C GLU A 26 -9.63 0.00 0.33
N VAL A 27 -10.63 -0.65 -0.28
CA VAL A 27 -10.54 -1.26 -1.62
C VAL A 27 -10.13 -0.25 -2.70
N VAL A 28 -10.63 0.98 -2.65
CA VAL A 28 -10.29 2.01 -3.65
C VAL A 28 -8.83 2.45 -3.51
N ALA A 29 -8.36 2.66 -2.29
CA ALA A 29 -6.98 3.03 -2.02
C ALA A 29 -6.03 1.92 -2.51
N TRP A 30 -6.37 0.66 -2.21
CA TRP A 30 -5.65 -0.51 -2.73
C TRP A 30 -5.56 -0.51 -4.26
N GLN A 31 -6.69 -0.39 -4.95
CA GLN A 31 -6.72 -0.47 -6.41
C GLN A 31 -5.89 0.64 -7.08
N ILE A 32 -5.93 1.86 -6.54
CA ILE A 32 -5.13 2.98 -7.05
C ILE A 32 -3.64 2.72 -6.79
N ALA A 33 -3.30 2.32 -5.56
CA ALA A 33 -1.94 2.05 -5.17
C ALA A 33 -1.35 0.88 -5.97
N SER A 34 -2.01 -0.28 -6.04
CA SER A 34 -1.53 -1.43 -6.81
C SER A 34 -1.34 -1.12 -8.29
N ARG A 35 -2.23 -0.34 -8.91
CA ARG A 35 -2.02 0.10 -10.30
C ARG A 35 -0.81 1.01 -10.44
N THR A 36 -0.66 1.97 -9.53
CA THR A 36 0.47 2.92 -9.54
C THR A 36 1.78 2.16 -9.31
N TRP A 37 1.81 1.27 -8.33
CA TRP A 37 2.94 0.41 -8.01
C TRP A 37 3.37 -0.42 -9.23
N CYS A 38 2.44 -1.11 -9.89
CA CYS A 38 2.70 -1.93 -11.07
C CYS A 38 3.11 -1.11 -12.31
N THR A 39 2.66 0.13 -12.40
CA THR A 39 3.03 1.03 -13.50
C THR A 39 4.43 1.61 -13.30
N HIS A 40 4.86 1.80 -12.05
CA HIS A 40 6.15 2.39 -11.70
C HIS A 40 7.22 1.34 -11.37
N LEU A 41 7.29 0.28 -12.18
CA LEU A 41 8.34 -0.75 -12.11
C LEU A 41 9.65 -0.28 -12.78
N PRO A 42 10.79 -0.92 -12.46
CA PRO A 42 12.04 -0.58 -13.13
C PRO A 42 12.05 -1.14 -14.56
N ASP A 43 12.79 -0.48 -15.44
CA ASP A 43 13.10 -0.97 -16.78
C ASP A 43 13.72 -2.39 -16.72
N ALA A 44 13.32 -3.24 -17.66
CA ALA A 44 13.68 -4.66 -17.69
C ALA A 44 15.16 -4.91 -18.08
N LEU A 45 15.83 -3.94 -18.72
CA LEU A 45 17.22 -4.10 -19.16
C LEU A 45 18.22 -3.73 -18.07
N LEU A 46 18.03 -2.58 -17.42
CA LEU A 46 19.01 -2.03 -16.48
C LEU A 46 18.56 -2.06 -15.02
N GLY A 47 17.26 -2.09 -14.73
CA GLY A 47 16.75 -2.15 -13.36
C GLY A 47 16.93 -0.88 -12.52
N VAL A 48 17.50 0.19 -13.08
CA VAL A 48 17.88 1.42 -12.34
C VAL A 48 16.98 2.62 -12.60
N GLN A 49 16.19 2.59 -13.67
CA GLN A 49 15.24 3.65 -14.04
C GLN A 49 13.82 3.12 -14.02
N CYS A 50 12.87 3.96 -13.64
CA CYS A 50 11.46 3.65 -13.73
C CYS A 50 10.97 3.74 -15.18
N ASP A 51 10.28 2.72 -15.67
CA ASP A 51 9.79 2.67 -17.06
C ASP A 51 8.70 3.73 -17.34
N SER A 52 7.91 4.09 -16.33
CA SER A 52 6.80 5.04 -16.47
C SER A 52 7.25 6.51 -16.46
N CYS A 53 8.11 6.90 -15.50
CA CYS A 53 8.49 8.31 -15.32
C CYS A 53 9.95 8.64 -15.70
N GLY A 54 10.79 7.65 -15.97
CA GLY A 54 12.21 7.84 -16.33
C GLY A 54 13.15 8.21 -15.18
N GLU A 55 12.61 8.48 -13.98
CA GLU A 55 13.39 8.76 -12.78
C GLU A 55 14.14 7.53 -12.26
N GLN A 56 15.09 7.73 -11.35
CA GLN A 56 15.77 6.63 -10.68
C GLN A 56 14.77 5.76 -9.91
N TRP A 57 14.87 4.44 -10.09
CA TRP A 57 14.00 3.49 -9.39
C TRP A 57 14.61 3.06 -8.04
N PRO A 58 13.83 3.00 -6.95
CA PRO A 58 12.40 3.30 -6.88
C PRO A 58 12.12 4.80 -6.89
N CYS A 59 11.14 5.21 -7.69
CA CYS A 59 10.72 6.62 -7.79
C CYS A 59 9.67 6.97 -6.74
N ASP A 60 9.41 8.27 -6.53
CA ASP A 60 8.46 8.73 -5.51
C ASP A 60 7.05 8.17 -5.68
N ALA A 61 6.55 8.05 -6.91
CA ALA A 61 5.23 7.48 -7.18
C ALA A 61 5.15 6.00 -6.74
N TRP A 62 6.23 5.24 -6.94
CA TRP A 62 6.34 3.87 -6.46
C TRP A 62 6.35 3.82 -4.92
N TYR A 63 7.13 4.69 -4.28
CA TYR A 63 7.19 4.74 -2.80
C TYR A 63 5.85 5.10 -2.18
N VAL A 64 5.12 6.08 -2.73
CA VAL A 64 3.80 6.46 -2.23
C VAL A 64 2.83 5.29 -2.38
N ALA A 65 2.85 4.59 -3.51
CA ALA A 65 2.00 3.43 -3.71
C ALA A 65 2.34 2.28 -2.75
N ASP A 66 3.64 2.02 -2.51
CA ASP A 66 4.11 1.00 -1.57
C ASP A 66 3.68 1.33 -0.13
N ASP A 67 3.83 2.58 0.30
CA ASP A 67 3.39 3.05 1.62
C ASP A 67 1.87 2.85 1.79
N VAL A 68 1.05 3.19 0.78
CA VAL A 68 -0.42 3.00 0.84
C VAL A 68 -0.81 1.51 0.91
N ILE A 69 -0.10 0.64 0.18
CA ILE A 69 -0.33 -0.81 0.25
C ILE A 69 -0.02 -1.34 1.65
N THR A 70 1.12 -0.93 2.23
CA THR A 70 1.47 -1.31 3.61
C THR A 70 0.39 -0.86 4.59
N ASP A 71 -0.04 0.40 4.52
CA ASP A 71 -1.07 0.95 5.40
C ASP A 71 -2.39 0.16 5.27
N CYS A 72 -2.80 -0.20 4.04
CA CYS A 72 -3.99 -1.04 3.82
C CYS A 72 -3.88 -2.41 4.48
N LEU A 73 -2.69 -3.04 4.47
CA LEU A 73 -2.46 -4.34 5.08
C LEU A 73 -2.40 -4.26 6.62
N ASP A 74 -1.79 -3.21 7.16
CA ASP A 74 -1.69 -2.99 8.59
C ASP A 74 -3.07 -2.69 9.21
N ASP A 75 -3.89 -1.86 8.57
CA ASP A 75 -5.27 -1.58 8.99
C ASP A 75 -6.15 -2.84 8.95
N SER A 76 -5.90 -3.72 7.99
CA SER A 76 -6.58 -5.02 7.89
C SER A 76 -6.20 -5.98 9.03
N ARG A 77 -5.00 -5.81 9.59
CA ARG A 77 -4.44 -6.66 10.65
C ARG A 77 -4.75 -6.16 12.06
N ALA A 78 -5.04 -4.87 12.23
CA ALA A 78 -5.40 -4.30 13.51
C ALA A 78 -6.77 -4.82 13.99
N PRO A 79 -6.91 -5.31 15.24
CA PRO A 79 -8.22 -5.58 15.79
C PRO A 79 -9.00 -4.26 15.84
N ARG A 80 -10.13 -4.21 15.12
CA ARG A 80 -11.05 -3.07 15.18
C ARG A 80 -11.34 -2.77 16.64
N ARG A 81 -10.86 -1.62 17.16
CA ARG A 81 -11.33 -1.09 18.43
C ARG A 81 -12.81 -0.80 18.26
N THR A 82 -13.65 -1.76 18.64
CA THR A 82 -15.05 -1.49 18.98
C THR A 82 -15.02 -0.58 20.20
N GLU A 83 -15.02 0.73 19.99
CA GLU A 83 -15.52 1.69 20.98
C GLU A 83 -17.01 1.39 21.14
N VAL A 84 -17.31 0.46 22.05
CA VAL A 84 -18.63 0.40 22.67
C VAL A 84 -18.60 1.46 23.76
N ASP A 85 -18.88 2.71 23.40
CA ASP A 85 -19.34 3.68 24.38
C ASP A 85 -20.80 3.33 24.72
N ALA A 86 -20.94 2.35 25.61
CA ALA A 86 -22.16 2.10 26.35
C ALA A 86 -22.03 2.82 27.71
N SER A 87 -21.99 4.15 27.70
CA SER A 87 -22.35 4.96 28.86
C SER A 87 -23.52 5.87 28.52
N LEU A 88 -24.69 5.26 28.33
CA LEU A 88 -25.97 5.93 28.45
C LEU A 88 -26.81 5.21 29.52
N THR A 89 -26.34 5.30 30.76
CA THR A 89 -27.19 5.15 31.94
C THR A 89 -27.75 6.53 32.25
N VAL A 90 -29.02 6.76 31.93
CA VAL A 90 -29.80 7.90 32.40
C VAL A 90 -30.83 7.34 33.40
N PRO A 91 -31.03 7.98 34.57
CA PRO A 91 -31.65 7.41 35.76
C PRO A 91 -33.13 7.01 35.61
#